data_AF-A0AAD5QJD8-F1
#
_entry.id   AF-A0AAD5QJD8-F1
#
_cell.length_a   1.000
_cell.length_b   1.000
_cell.length_c   1.000
_cell.angle_alpha   90.00
_cell.angle_beta   90.00
_cell.angle_gamma   90.00
#
_symmetry.space_group_name_H-M   'P 1'
#
loop_
_entity.id
_entity.type
_entity.pdbx_description
1 polymer ?
#
loop_
_entity_poly.entity_id
_entity_poly.type
_entity_poly.pdbx_seq_one_letter_code
_entity_poly.pdbx_strand_id
1 'polypeptide(L)' 'MGGAKKCQEVATAIESKHSSHSGTLTTTDIIMANWSRSMWQNDLDRALRMLRSGPFGSHLYTVTVTVS' A
#
# COMPACT_ATOMS: atom_id res chain seq x y z
N MET A 1 -11.24 -33.43 21.56
CA MET A 1 -10.03 -32.60 21.33
C MET A 1 -9.86 -32.39 19.83
N GLY A 2 -10.47 -31.36 19.24
CA GLY A 2 -10.49 -31.21 17.76
C GLY A 2 -10.72 -29.77 17.25
N GLY A 3 -11.20 -28.86 18.10
CA GLY A 3 -11.43 -27.46 17.71
C GLY A 3 -10.15 -26.65 17.52
N ALA A 4 -9.12 -26.87 18.33
CA ALA A 4 -7.89 -26.08 18.30
C ALA A 4 -7.09 -26.27 16.99
N LYS A 5 -7.07 -27.49 16.42
CA LYS A 5 -6.36 -27.76 15.16
C LYS A 5 -7.01 -27.05 13.96
N LYS A 6 -8.34 -26.93 13.97
CA LYS A 6 -9.10 -26.28 12.88
C LYS A 6 -8.90 -24.77 12.86
N CYS A 7 -8.80 -24.12 14.01
CA CYS A 7 -8.47 -22.69 14.07
C CYS A 7 -7.03 -22.42 13.58
N GLN A 8 -6.09 -23.34 13.84
CA GLN A 8 -4.71 -23.20 13.42
C GLN A 8 -4.55 -23.42 11.90
N GLU A 9 -5.26 -24.38 11.32
CA GLU A 9 -5.27 -24.63 9.88
C GLU A 9 -5.92 -23.49 9.08
N VAL A 10 -6.97 -22.86 9.63
CA VAL A 10 -7.58 -21.64 9.08
C VAL A 10 -6.64 -20.43 9.21
N ALA A 11 -5.90 -20.30 10.31
CA ALA A 11 -4.93 -19.23 10.49
C ALA A 11 -3.78 -19.33 9.47
N THR A 12 -3.24 -20.53 9.23
CA THR A 12 -2.17 -20.75 8.25
C THR A 12 -2.66 -20.63 6.80
N ALA A 13 -3.94 -20.89 6.52
CA ALA A 13 -4.52 -20.65 5.19
C ALA A 13 -4.70 -19.16 4.85
N ILE A 14 -4.86 -18.29 5.86
CA ILE A 14 -5.02 -16.84 5.68
C ILE A 14 -3.67 -16.14 5.38
N GLU A 15 -2.54 -16.75 5.73
CA GLU A 15 -1.21 -16.12 5.61
C GLU A 15 -0.65 -15.99 4.17
N SER A 16 -1.31 -16.54 3.12
CA SER A 16 -0.67 -16.66 1.80
C SER A 16 -1.17 -15.74 0.68
N LYS A 17 -1.86 -14.63 0.97
CA LYS A 17 -2.15 -13.63 -0.08
C LYS A 17 -1.77 -12.21 0.31
N HIS A 18 -0.47 -12.00 0.56
CA HIS A 18 0.14 -10.70 0.30
C HIS A 18 0.17 -10.48 -1.22
N SER A 19 -0.94 -9.99 -1.79
CA SER A 19 -1.00 -9.62 -3.20
C SER A 19 -0.29 -8.28 -3.39
N SER A 20 0.87 -8.34 -4.04
CA SER A 20 1.62 -7.15 -4.43
C SER A 20 0.93 -6.51 -5.63
N HIS A 21 0.58 -5.23 -5.51
CA HIS A 21 -0.04 -4.45 -6.57
C HIS A 21 0.90 -3.30 -6.94
N SER A 22 1.17 -3.14 -8.23
CA SER A 22 1.95 -2.03 -8.78
C SER A 22 1.11 -1.28 -9.79
N GLY A 23 1.28 0.03 -9.88
CA GLY A 23 0.60 0.87 -10.87
C GLY A 23 1.44 2.09 -11.22
N THR A 24 1.12 2.71 -12.35
CA THR A 24 1.70 3.97 -12.79
C THR A 24 0.66 5.05 -12.69
N LEU A 25 1.01 6.17 -12.05
CA LEU A 25 0.17 7.36 -12.01
C LEU A 25 0.66 8.32 -13.10
N THR A 26 -0.19 8.58 -14.09
CA THR A 26 0.05 9.59 -15.13
C THR A 26 -0.78 10.82 -14.83
N THR A 27 -0.18 11.99 -14.90
CA THR A 27 -0.84 13.25 -14.52
C THR A 27 -1.12 14.07 -15.76
N THR A 28 -2.39 14.42 -15.98
CA THR A 28 -2.81 15.21 -17.13
C THR A 28 -2.90 16.71 -16.83
N ASP A 29 -2.87 17.11 -15.55
CA ASP A 29 -2.93 18.51 -15.15
C ASP A 29 -1.58 19.22 -15.33
N ILE A 30 -1.59 20.36 -16.03
CA ILE A 30 -0.40 21.19 -16.33
C ILE A 30 0.34 21.61 -15.05
N ILE A 31 -0.39 21.88 -13.96
CA ILE A 31 0.20 22.28 -12.69
C ILE A 31 1.05 21.14 -12.12
N MET A 32 0.48 19.94 -12.07
CA MET A 32 1.14 18.74 -11.57
C MET A 32 2.25 18.25 -12.51
N ALA A 33 2.09 18.44 -13.82
CA ALA A 33 3.14 18.16 -14.81
C ALA A 33 4.37 19.06 -14.65
N ASN A 34 4.18 20.30 -14.19
CA ASN A 34 5.27 21.25 -13.96
C ASN A 34 5.95 21.09 -12.58
N TRP A 35 5.49 20.15 -11.76
CA TRP A 35 6.10 19.93 -10.46
C TRP A 35 7.48 19.28 -10.58
N SER A 36 8.42 19.72 -9.74
CA SER A 36 9.69 19.02 -9.55
C SER A 36 9.43 17.64 -8.95
N ARG A 37 10.36 16.69 -9.18
CA ARG A 37 10.32 15.36 -8.53
C ARG A 37 10.16 15.45 -7.01
N SER A 38 10.79 16.44 -6.37
CA SER A 38 10.70 16.61 -4.91
C SER A 38 9.30 17.00 -4.44
N MET A 39 8.58 17.83 -5.20
CA MET A 39 7.18 18.16 -4.88
C MET A 39 6.29 16.93 -5.05
N TRP A 40 6.47 16.19 -6.14
CA TRP A 40 5.80 14.91 -6.35
C TRP A 40 6.02 13.92 -5.22
N GLN A 41 7.28 13.73 -4.82
CA GLN A 41 7.63 12.79 -3.76
C GLN A 41 7.00 13.20 -2.42
N ASN A 42 7.01 14.50 -2.08
CA ASN A 42 6.40 15.00 -0.85
C ASN A 42 4.89 14.70 -0.77
N ASP A 43 4.15 14.93 -1.86
CA ASP A 43 2.71 14.70 -1.87
C ASP A 43 2.39 13.19 -1.86
N LEU A 44 3.14 12.38 -2.59
CA LEU A 44 2.99 10.93 -2.59
C LEU A 44 3.35 10.31 -1.22
N ASP A 45 4.39 10.81 -0.55
CA ASP A 45 4.74 10.41 0.81
C ASP A 45 3.64 10.79 1.81
N ARG A 46 3.01 11.94 1.63
CA ARG A 46 1.87 12.36 2.45
C ARG A 46 0.66 11.45 2.23
N ALA A 47 0.33 11.13 0.97
CA ALA A 47 -0.74 10.19 0.65
C ALA A 47 -0.47 8.81 1.26
N LEU A 48 0.77 8.32 1.14
CA LEU A 48 1.21 7.07 1.73
C LEU A 48 1.07 7.06 3.26
N ARG A 49 1.47 8.14 3.94
CA ARG A 49 1.28 8.29 5.39
C ARG A 49 -0.20 8.25 5.76
N MET A 50 -1.06 8.94 5.02
CA MET A 50 -2.51 8.94 5.27
C MET A 50 -3.12 7.54 5.10
N LEU A 51 -2.72 6.82 4.04
CA LEU A 51 -3.11 5.43 3.79
C LEU A 51 -2.68 4.51 4.94
N ARG A 52 -1.44 4.66 5.42
CA ARG A 52 -0.90 3.88 6.55
C ARG A 52 -1.55 4.22 7.88
N SER A 53 -1.96 5.47 8.10
CA SER A 53 -2.70 5.85 9.31
C SER A 53 -4.19 5.48 9.26
N GLY A 54 -4.69 5.10 8.09
CA GLY A 54 -6.09 4.78 7.85
C GLY A 54 -6.46 3.33 8.18
N PRO A 55 -7.73 2.93 7.93
CA PRO A 55 -8.24 1.59 8.20
C PRO A 55 -7.52 0.48 7.40
N PHE A 56 -6.77 0.85 6.34
CA PHE A 56 -5.99 -0.07 5.53
C PHE A 56 -4.54 -0.23 6.03
N GLY A 57 -4.09 0.54 7.01
CA GLY A 57 -2.69 0.55 7.45
C GLY A 57 -2.14 -0.82 7.87
N SER A 58 -2.95 -1.60 8.57
CA SER A 58 -2.61 -2.96 9.00
C SER A 58 -2.53 -3.98 7.87
N HIS A 59 -3.08 -3.67 6.69
CA HIS A 59 -3.08 -4.53 5.51
C HIS A 59 -1.99 -4.14 4.51
N LEU A 60 -1.34 -2.99 4.70
CA LEU A 60 -0.30 -2.45 3.83
C LEU A 60 1.08 -2.76 4.43
N TYR A 61 1.50 -4.01 4.32
CA TYR A 61 2.78 -4.47 4.87
C TYR A 61 4.00 -3.82 4.20
N THR A 62 3.93 -3.61 2.88
CA THR A 62 4.99 -2.96 2.10
C THR A 62 4.36 -2.13 1.00
N VAL A 63 4.50 -0.81 1.08
CA VAL A 63 4.11 0.13 0.00
C VAL A 63 5.24 1.13 -0.18
N THR A 64 5.71 1.24 -1.41
CA THR A 64 6.80 2.13 -1.84
C THR A 64 6.32 2.98 -3.01
N VAL A 65 6.66 4.26 -3.00
CA VAL A 65 6.34 5.17 -4.10
C VAL A 65 7.63 5.84 -4.57
N THR A 66 7.87 5.78 -5.88
CA THR A 66 9.08 6.32 -6.52
C THR A 66 8.67 7.17 -7.71
N VAL A 67 9.24 8.38 -7.79
CA VAL A 67 9.07 9.28 -8.93
C VAL A 67 10.32 9.21 -9.81
N SER A 68 10.15 8.82 -11.08
CA SER A 68 11.21 8.64 -12.08
C SER A 68 11.24 9.78 -13.09
#